data_AF-A0A958Y4S4-F1
#
_entry.id   AF-A0A958Y4S4-F1
#
_cell.length_a   1.000
_cell.length_b   1.000
_cell.length_c   1.000
_cell.angle_alpha   90.00
_cell.angle_beta   90.00
_cell.angle_gamma   90.00
#
_symmetry.space_group_name_H-M   'P 1'
#
loop_
_entity.id
_entity.type
_entity.pdbx_description
1 polymer ?
#
loop_
_entity_poly.entity_id
_entity_poly.type
_entity_poly.pdbx_seq_one_letter_code
_entity_poly.pdbx_strand_id
1 'polypeptide(L)'
;LVNNLNDGMVWGVLPLLLATKDFGLEEIGKIVALYPIVWGLGQLLAGKLADHLNKKKMLFWGMLLQGLALLLMIFAFTFSQFAALSALLGIGTAIVYPTFLAAIADYSPPQQRAESIGAFRLWRDLGYAIGALLAGMVADALGIGWAIGVIGGLTIISAMVILVRMEGE
;
A
#
# COMPACT_ATOMS: atom_id res chain seq x y z
N LEU A 1 -7.28 -4.91 -4.62
CA LEU A 1 -6.73 -6.02 -3.80
C LEU A 1 -5.31 -5.71 -3.31
N VAL A 2 -4.29 -5.71 -4.16
CA VAL A 2 -2.87 -5.69 -3.71
C VAL A 2 -2.50 -4.47 -2.86
N ASN A 3 -3.03 -3.28 -3.17
CA ASN A 3 -2.81 -2.08 -2.34
C ASN A 3 -3.15 -2.30 -0.86
N ASN A 4 -4.27 -2.96 -0.55
CA ASN A 4 -4.73 -3.16 0.83
C ASN A 4 -4.21 -4.45 1.46
N LEU A 5 -3.61 -5.32 0.64
CA LEU A 5 -2.77 -6.40 1.12
C LEU A 5 -1.50 -5.85 1.80
N ASN A 6 -0.99 -4.68 1.37
CA ASN A 6 0.07 -3.96 2.09
C ASN A 6 -0.39 -3.58 3.50
N ASP A 7 -1.61 -3.04 3.65
CA ASP A 7 -2.13 -2.62 4.96
C ASP A 7 -2.24 -3.79 5.95
N GLY A 8 -2.76 -4.94 5.49
CA GLY A 8 -2.86 -6.14 6.32
C GLY A 8 -1.49 -6.58 6.85
N MET A 9 -0.46 -6.49 6.02
CA MET A 9 0.92 -6.75 6.44
C MET A 9 1.45 -5.66 7.38
N VAL A 10 1.23 -4.37 7.09
CA VAL A 10 1.73 -3.27 7.94
C VAL A 10 1.12 -3.32 9.34
N TRP A 11 -0.18 -3.58 9.48
CA TRP A 11 -0.80 -3.60 10.80
C TRP A 11 -0.52 -4.91 11.57
N GLY A 12 -0.35 -6.04 10.87
CA GLY A 12 -0.07 -7.32 11.50
C GLY A 12 1.42 -7.60 11.77
N VAL A 13 2.30 -7.26 10.83
CA VAL A 13 3.68 -7.77 10.76
C VAL A 13 4.73 -6.69 11.04
N LEU A 14 4.51 -5.43 10.65
CA LEU A 14 5.51 -4.37 10.90
C LEU A 14 5.78 -4.14 12.40
N PRO A 15 4.79 -4.08 13.32
CA PRO A 15 5.05 -3.98 14.75
C PRO A 15 5.91 -5.13 15.27
N LEU A 16 5.70 -6.34 14.75
CA LEU A 16 6.49 -7.52 15.12
C LEU A 16 7.92 -7.40 14.62
N LEU A 17 8.14 -6.94 13.38
CA LEU A 17 9.49 -6.67 12.88
C LEU A 17 10.24 -5.70 13.79
N LEU A 18 9.60 -4.60 14.17
CA LEU A 18 10.21 -3.58 15.02
C LEU A 18 10.51 -4.14 16.42
N ALA A 19 9.62 -4.95 16.98
CA ALA A 19 9.86 -5.64 18.24
C ALA A 19 11.07 -6.60 18.17
N THR A 20 11.25 -7.33 17.04
CA THR A 20 12.46 -8.18 16.84
C THR A 20 13.76 -7.38 16.68
N LYS A 21 13.67 -6.06 16.47
CA LYS A 21 14.81 -5.14 16.39
C LYS A 21 14.97 -4.30 17.66
N ASP A 22 14.41 -4.77 18.78
CA ASP A 22 14.53 -4.18 20.11
C ASP A 22 13.99 -2.74 20.25
N PHE A 23 13.09 -2.30 19.36
CA PHE A 23 12.41 -1.01 19.50
C PHE A 23 11.43 -1.01 20.68
N GLY A 24 11.37 0.11 21.41
CA GLY A 24 10.41 0.29 22.49
C GLY A 24 8.98 0.47 21.97
N LEU A 25 7.96 0.12 22.78
CA LEU A 25 6.54 0.24 22.40
C LEU A 25 6.14 1.65 21.93
N GLU A 26 6.71 2.69 22.54
CA GLU A 26 6.49 4.08 22.14
C GLU A 26 7.01 4.35 20.71
N GLU A 27 8.21 3.86 20.39
CA GLU A 27 8.82 4.03 19.07
C GLU A 27 8.05 3.26 18.01
N ILE A 28 7.66 2.02 18.31
CA ILE A 28 6.81 1.20 17.45
C ILE A 28 5.51 1.94 17.13
N GLY A 29 4.83 2.46 18.16
CA GLY A 29 3.59 3.21 18.00
C GLY A 29 3.76 4.42 17.09
N LYS A 30 4.84 5.19 17.27
CA LYS A 30 5.14 6.35 16.40
C LYS A 30 5.40 5.95 14.95
N ILE A 31 6.24 4.93 14.72
CA ILE A 31 6.58 4.46 13.36
C ILE A 31 5.35 3.93 12.63
N VAL A 32 4.53 3.14 13.31
CA VAL A 32 3.33 2.53 12.71
C VAL A 32 2.26 3.59 12.46
N ALA A 33 2.10 4.58 13.34
CA ALA A 33 1.14 5.66 13.18
C ALA A 33 1.48 6.63 12.04
N LEU A 34 2.75 6.79 11.67
CA LEU A 34 3.16 7.65 10.55
C LEU A 34 2.50 7.23 9.24
N TYR A 35 2.35 5.93 9.01
CA TYR A 35 1.73 5.40 7.80
C TYR A 35 0.30 5.94 7.57
N PRO A 36 -0.68 5.68 8.46
CA PRO A 36 -2.06 6.17 8.28
C PRO A 36 -2.18 7.68 8.40
N ILE A 37 -1.30 8.37 9.14
CA ILE A 37 -1.30 9.85 9.21
C ILE A 37 -0.95 10.44 7.83
N VAL A 38 0.16 9.98 7.25
CA VAL A 38 0.64 10.50 5.96
C VAL A 38 -0.33 10.11 4.85
N TRP A 39 -0.84 8.87 4.88
CA TRP A 39 -1.89 8.46 3.96
C TRP A 39 -3.15 9.33 4.09
N GLY A 40 -3.66 9.48 5.32
CA GLY A 40 -4.89 10.19 5.62
C GLY A 40 -4.87 11.66 5.20
N LEU A 41 -3.74 12.34 5.40
CA LEU A 41 -3.55 13.72 4.96
C LEU A 41 -3.28 13.82 3.45
N GLY A 42 -2.44 12.92 2.92
CA GLY A 42 -2.01 12.94 1.52
C GLY A 42 -3.15 12.68 0.53
N GLN A 43 -4.12 11.84 0.89
CA GLN A 43 -5.22 11.47 -0.03
C GLN A 43 -6.10 12.67 -0.42
N LEU A 44 -6.20 13.71 0.42
CA LEU A 44 -6.96 14.93 0.11
C LEU A 44 -6.34 15.68 -1.08
N LEU A 45 -5.00 15.74 -1.13
CA LEU A 45 -4.27 16.36 -2.22
C LEU A 45 -4.24 15.44 -3.44
N ALA A 46 -3.95 14.16 -3.23
CA ALA A 46 -3.86 13.18 -4.30
C ALA A 46 -5.17 13.00 -5.06
N GLY A 47 -6.33 13.08 -4.38
CA GLY A 47 -7.63 13.03 -5.03
C GLY A 47 -7.82 14.15 -6.04
N LYS A 48 -7.51 15.40 -5.66
CA LYS A 48 -7.56 16.54 -6.58
C LYS A 48 -6.57 16.40 -7.74
N LEU A 49 -5.38 15.84 -7.48
CA LEU A 49 -4.38 15.60 -8.53
C LEU A 49 -4.85 14.52 -9.52
N ALA A 50 -5.58 13.50 -9.06
CA ALA A 50 -6.07 12.41 -9.90
C ALA A 50 -7.09 12.86 -10.95
N ASP A 51 -7.80 13.96 -10.70
CA ASP A 51 -8.73 14.56 -11.67
C ASP A 51 -8.02 15.28 -12.82
N HIS A 52 -6.73 15.61 -12.67
CA HIS A 52 -5.99 16.45 -13.61
C HIS A 52 -4.73 15.81 -14.19
N LEU A 53 -4.17 14.78 -13.53
CA LEU A 53 -2.97 14.10 -13.96
C LEU A 53 -3.29 12.72 -14.55
N ASN A 54 -2.36 12.19 -15.34
CA ASN A 54 -2.49 10.86 -15.93
C ASN A 54 -2.55 9.78 -14.82
N LYS A 55 -3.72 9.15 -14.71
CA LYS A 55 -4.06 8.19 -13.65
C LYS A 55 -3.20 6.93 -13.71
N LYS A 56 -2.86 6.46 -14.92
CA LYS A 56 -1.95 5.33 -15.13
C LYS A 56 -0.58 5.59 -14.49
N LYS A 57 0.02 6.76 -14.74
CA LYS A 57 1.32 7.14 -14.16
C LYS A 57 1.24 7.28 -12.64
N MET A 58 0.18 7.92 -12.14
CA MET A 58 -0.04 8.07 -10.69
C MET A 58 -0.15 6.71 -9.99
N LEU A 59 -0.95 5.80 -10.52
CA LEU A 59 -1.09 4.44 -9.97
C LEU A 59 0.23 3.66 -10.04
N PHE A 60 0.93 3.71 -11.17
CA PHE A 60 2.23 3.06 -11.33
C PHE A 60 3.24 3.54 -10.28
N TRP A 61 3.47 4.85 -10.19
CA TRP A 61 4.46 5.41 -9.26
C TRP A 61 4.04 5.24 -7.81
N GLY A 62 2.76 5.38 -7.50
CA GLY A 62 2.23 5.16 -6.16
C GLY A 62 2.43 3.72 -5.70
N MET A 63 2.08 2.73 -6.53
CA MET A 63 2.30 1.31 -6.19
C MET A 63 3.79 0.95 -6.14
N LEU A 64 4.59 1.45 -7.07
CA LEU A 64 6.04 1.20 -7.07
C LEU A 64 6.68 1.76 -5.79
N LEU A 65 6.31 2.97 -5.38
CA LEU A 65 6.79 3.59 -4.15
C LEU A 65 6.43 2.76 -2.90
N GLN A 66 5.19 2.27 -2.81
CA GLN A 66 4.77 1.40 -1.72
C GLN A 66 5.62 0.11 -1.67
N GLY A 67 5.74 -0.58 -2.81
CA GLY A 67 6.50 -1.83 -2.89
C GLY A 67 7.97 -1.64 -2.54
N LEU A 68 8.61 -0.58 -3.03
CA LEU A 68 10.00 -0.25 -2.68
C LEU A 68 10.15 0.11 -1.20
N ALA A 69 9.23 0.89 -0.64
CA ALA A 69 9.26 1.23 0.79
C ALA A 69 9.22 -0.04 1.66
N LEU A 70 8.36 -1.00 1.32
CA LEU A 70 8.27 -2.28 2.02
C LEU A 70 9.55 -3.11 1.90
N LEU A 71 10.08 -3.28 0.68
CA LEU A 71 11.33 -4.05 0.49
C LEU A 71 12.51 -3.44 1.25
N LEU A 72 12.60 -2.11 1.26
CA LEU A 72 13.66 -1.39 1.96
C LEU A 72 13.53 -1.48 3.49
N MET A 73 12.33 -1.70 4.05
CA MET A 73 12.14 -1.89 5.50
C MET A 73 12.87 -3.12 6.04
N ILE A 74 13.10 -4.14 5.21
CA ILE A 74 13.86 -5.34 5.58
C ILE A 74 15.30 -4.97 6.00
N PHE A 75 15.87 -3.97 5.33
CA PHE A 75 17.23 -3.49 5.53
C PHE A 75 17.33 -2.27 6.46
N ALA A 76 16.22 -1.84 7.06
CA ALA A 76 16.20 -0.72 8.01
C ALA A 76 16.56 -1.19 9.43
N PHE A 77 17.31 -0.36 10.16
CA PHE A 77 17.80 -0.64 11.51
C PHE A 77 17.56 0.50 12.49
N THR A 78 17.25 1.71 12.00
CA THR A 78 17.08 2.89 12.86
C THR A 78 15.66 3.43 12.81
N PHE A 79 15.26 4.12 13.89
CA PHE A 79 13.95 4.79 13.97
C PHE A 79 13.70 5.67 12.74
N SER A 80 14.67 6.52 12.37
CA SER A 80 14.54 7.45 11.25
C SER A 80 14.36 6.75 9.91
N GLN A 81 15.02 5.60 9.69
CA GLN A 81 14.84 4.80 8.48
C GLN A 81 13.41 4.24 8.40
N PHE A 82 12.93 3.62 9.47
CA PHE A 82 11.56 3.10 9.51
C PHE A 82 10.51 4.20 9.41
N ALA A 83 10.70 5.33 10.10
CA ALA A 83 9.82 6.49 10.01
C ALA A 83 9.73 7.04 8.58
N ALA A 84 10.87 7.20 7.90
CA ALA A 84 10.91 7.65 6.51
C ALA A 84 10.21 6.65 5.58
N LEU A 85 10.47 5.35 5.73
CA LEU A 85 9.86 4.31 4.91
C LEU A 85 8.33 4.20 5.16
N SER A 86 7.87 4.32 6.41
CA SER A 86 6.44 4.38 6.73
C SER A 86 5.76 5.60 6.11
N ALA A 87 6.44 6.75 6.09
CA ALA A 87 5.93 7.94 5.43
C ALA A 87 5.87 7.76 3.90
N LEU A 88 6.91 7.21 3.27
CA LEU A 88 6.92 6.92 1.83
C LEU A 88 5.83 5.92 1.44
N LEU A 89 5.62 4.88 2.26
CA LEU A 89 4.51 3.95 2.10
C LEU A 89 3.17 4.69 2.15
N GLY A 90 2.99 5.58 3.13
CA GLY A 90 1.79 6.41 3.28
C GLY A 90 1.53 7.32 2.09
N ILE A 91 2.58 7.96 1.54
CA ILE A 91 2.49 8.78 0.32
C ILE A 91 2.04 7.93 -0.86
N GLY A 92 2.66 6.75 -1.04
CA GLY A 92 2.28 5.84 -2.10
C GLY A 92 0.82 5.40 -1.99
N THR A 93 0.33 5.07 -0.80
CA THR A 93 -1.08 4.70 -0.57
C THR A 93 -2.03 5.87 -0.80
N ALA A 94 -1.66 7.08 -0.38
CA ALA A 94 -2.41 8.31 -0.62
C ALA A 94 -2.64 8.58 -2.10
N ILE A 95 -1.66 8.28 -2.95
CA ILE A 95 -1.80 8.43 -4.40
C ILE A 95 -2.74 7.36 -4.97
N VAL A 96 -2.56 6.11 -4.56
CA VAL A 96 -3.20 4.97 -5.22
C VAL A 96 -4.71 4.91 -4.99
N TYR A 97 -5.18 5.08 -3.74
CA TYR A 97 -6.58 4.88 -3.42
C TYR A 97 -7.56 5.83 -4.17
N PRO A 98 -7.41 7.16 -4.09
CA PRO A 98 -8.32 8.05 -4.80
C PRO A 98 -8.14 7.96 -6.33
N THR A 99 -6.93 7.69 -6.83
CA THR A 99 -6.70 7.52 -8.28
C THR A 99 -7.42 6.30 -8.82
N PHE A 100 -7.50 5.19 -8.07
CA PHE A 100 -8.31 4.04 -8.48
C PHE A 100 -9.79 4.38 -8.57
N LEU A 101 -10.33 5.14 -7.60
CA LEU A 101 -11.73 5.56 -7.62
C LEU A 101 -12.03 6.45 -8.83
N ALA A 102 -11.15 7.42 -9.12
CA ALA A 102 -11.25 8.27 -10.31
C ALA A 102 -11.19 7.46 -11.61
N ALA A 103 -10.21 6.55 -11.74
CA ALA A 103 -10.08 5.69 -12.91
C ALA A 103 -11.33 4.82 -13.13
N ILE A 104 -11.85 4.18 -12.08
CA ILE A 104 -13.06 3.37 -12.18
C ILE A 104 -14.25 4.24 -12.62
N ALA A 105 -14.39 5.45 -12.08
CA ALA A 105 -15.49 6.34 -12.46
C ALA A 105 -15.42 6.76 -13.94
N ASP A 106 -14.22 6.94 -14.49
CA ASP A 106 -14.01 7.35 -15.88
C ASP A 106 -14.25 6.20 -16.87
N TYR A 107 -13.82 4.98 -16.54
CA TYR A 107 -14.02 3.81 -17.41
C TYR A 107 -15.40 3.13 -17.24
N SER A 108 -16.18 3.49 -16.22
CA SER A 108 -17.50 2.89 -15.98
C SER A 108 -18.63 3.75 -16.55
N PRO A 109 -19.59 3.15 -17.29
CA PRO A 109 -20.81 3.84 -17.69
C PRO A 109 -21.55 4.42 -16.47
N PRO A 110 -22.18 5.62 -16.57
CA PRO A 110 -22.80 6.28 -15.43
C PRO A 110 -23.75 5.40 -14.60
N GLN A 111 -24.49 4.52 -15.27
CA GLN A 111 -25.46 3.61 -14.64
C GLN A 111 -24.80 2.47 -13.85
N GLN A 112 -23.55 2.10 -14.18
CA GLN A 112 -22.81 0.98 -13.59
C GLN A 112 -21.72 1.43 -12.61
N ARG A 113 -21.52 2.75 -12.43
CA ARG A 113 -20.46 3.30 -11.55
C ARG A 113 -20.57 2.79 -10.12
N ALA A 114 -21.78 2.78 -9.54
CA ALA A 114 -21.99 2.34 -8.17
C ALA A 114 -21.63 0.85 -7.99
N GLU A 115 -22.03 0.01 -8.96
CA GLU A 115 -21.70 -1.42 -8.97
C GLU A 115 -20.21 -1.66 -9.12
N SER A 116 -19.55 -0.96 -10.05
CA SER A 116 -18.11 -1.09 -10.31
C SER A 116 -17.27 -0.66 -9.10
N ILE A 117 -17.65 0.45 -8.44
CA ILE A 117 -17.03 0.88 -7.18
C ILE A 117 -17.30 -0.14 -6.07
N GLY A 118 -18.50 -0.71 -5.99
CA GLY A 118 -18.85 -1.76 -5.04
C GLY A 118 -17.98 -3.01 -5.20
N ALA A 119 -17.81 -3.50 -6.42
CA ALA A 119 -16.94 -4.62 -6.75
C ALA A 119 -15.47 -4.31 -6.39
N PHE A 120 -14.99 -3.10 -6.71
CA PHE A 120 -13.66 -2.67 -6.30
C PHE A 120 -13.49 -2.68 -4.78
N ARG A 121 -14.46 -2.15 -4.02
CA ARG A 121 -14.42 -2.16 -2.55
C ARG A 121 -14.37 -3.57 -1.99
N LEU A 122 -15.16 -4.49 -2.52
CA LEU A 122 -15.11 -5.89 -2.12
C LEU A 122 -13.70 -6.48 -2.29
N TRP A 123 -13.12 -6.35 -3.49
CA TRP A 123 -11.76 -6.84 -3.78
C TRP A 123 -10.67 -6.12 -2.98
N ARG A 124 -10.90 -4.87 -2.64
CA ARG A 124 -10.03 -4.07 -1.78
C ARG A 124 -10.06 -4.59 -0.35
N ASP A 125 -11.25 -4.79 0.20
CA ASP A 125 -11.44 -5.19 1.59
C ASP A 125 -10.96 -6.62 1.83
N LEU A 126 -11.17 -7.53 0.86
CA LEU A 126 -10.54 -8.84 0.84
C LEU A 126 -9.01 -8.79 0.86
N GLY A 127 -8.43 -7.70 0.32
CA GLY A 127 -6.99 -7.47 0.36
C GLY A 127 -6.44 -7.42 1.79
N TYR A 128 -7.15 -6.82 2.75
CA TYR A 128 -6.71 -6.82 4.15
C TYR A 128 -6.62 -8.23 4.72
N ALA A 129 -7.68 -9.02 4.54
CA ALA A 129 -7.76 -10.38 5.05
C ALA A 129 -6.70 -11.29 4.41
N ILE A 130 -6.61 -11.26 3.07
CA ILE A 130 -5.63 -12.05 2.32
C ILE A 130 -4.21 -11.62 2.68
N GLY A 131 -3.96 -10.32 2.80
CA GLY A 131 -2.63 -9.80 3.15
C GLY A 131 -2.20 -10.18 4.55
N ALA A 132 -3.08 -10.06 5.55
CA ALA A 132 -2.78 -10.47 6.91
C ALA A 132 -2.52 -11.98 7.01
N LEU A 133 -3.36 -12.81 6.38
CA LEU A 133 -3.17 -14.26 6.37
C LEU A 133 -1.89 -14.68 5.64
N LEU A 134 -1.66 -14.15 4.44
CA LEU A 134 -0.48 -14.47 3.64
C LEU A 134 0.80 -14.03 4.37
N ALA A 135 0.82 -12.80 4.90
CA ALA A 135 1.96 -12.28 5.62
C ALA A 135 2.23 -13.07 6.91
N GLY A 136 1.18 -13.44 7.67
CA GLY A 136 1.30 -14.29 8.85
C GLY A 136 1.85 -15.69 8.52
N MET A 137 1.25 -16.39 7.55
CA MET A 137 1.69 -17.73 7.14
C MET A 137 3.13 -17.73 6.63
N VAL A 138 3.53 -16.73 5.84
CA VAL A 138 4.91 -16.62 5.35
C VAL A 138 5.85 -16.25 6.49
N ALA A 139 5.43 -15.39 7.43
CA ALA A 139 6.24 -15.03 8.59
C ALA A 139 6.49 -16.25 9.49
N ASP A 140 5.49 -17.10 9.72
CA ASP A 140 5.61 -18.31 10.52
C ASP A 140 6.51 -19.37 9.85
N ALA A 141 6.40 -19.52 8.52
CA ALA A 141 7.11 -20.56 7.79
C ALA A 141 8.56 -20.16 7.42
N LEU A 142 8.79 -18.91 7.03
CA LEU A 142 10.05 -18.43 6.45
C LEU A 142 10.66 -17.25 7.21
N GLY A 143 9.91 -16.62 8.11
CA GLY A 143 10.35 -15.45 8.87
C GLY A 143 9.76 -14.13 8.35
N ILE A 144 9.73 -13.13 9.24
CA ILE A 144 9.11 -11.81 9.03
C ILE A 144 9.66 -11.10 7.78
N GLY A 145 10.98 -11.17 7.55
CA GLY A 145 11.60 -10.54 6.37
C GLY A 145 11.06 -11.07 5.05
N TRP A 146 10.80 -12.38 4.95
CA TRP A 146 10.19 -12.99 3.76
C TRP A 146 8.74 -12.58 3.58
N ALA A 147 7.98 -12.43 4.65
CA ALA A 147 6.60 -11.93 4.58
C ALA A 147 6.55 -10.54 3.96
N ILE A 148 7.38 -9.62 4.45
CA ILE A 148 7.50 -8.26 3.91
C ILE A 148 7.99 -8.29 2.46
N GLY A 149 8.97 -9.15 2.16
CA GLY A 149 9.53 -9.34 0.82
C GLY A 149 8.49 -9.78 -0.22
N VAL A 150 7.68 -10.78 0.11
CA VAL A 150 6.61 -11.30 -0.76
C VAL A 150 5.57 -10.21 -1.02
N ILE A 151 5.11 -9.53 0.02
CA ILE A 151 4.09 -8.48 -0.09
C ILE A 151 4.62 -7.28 -0.91
N GLY A 152 5.83 -6.81 -0.60
CA GLY A 152 6.50 -5.76 -1.38
C GLY A 152 6.68 -6.14 -2.84
N GLY A 153 7.12 -7.38 -3.11
CA GLY A 153 7.27 -7.92 -4.47
C GLY A 153 5.96 -7.98 -5.24
N LEU A 154 4.89 -8.49 -4.63
CA LEU A 154 3.55 -8.52 -5.25
C LEU A 154 3.04 -7.11 -5.60
N THR A 155 3.35 -6.12 -4.75
CA THR A 155 3.01 -4.72 -4.99
C THR A 155 3.79 -4.12 -6.16
N ILE A 156 5.09 -4.41 -6.28
CA ILE A 156 5.89 -4.00 -7.45
C ILE A 156 5.39 -4.68 -8.73
N ILE A 157 5.10 -5.98 -8.69
CA ILE A 157 4.53 -6.71 -9.82
C ILE A 157 3.21 -6.07 -10.25
N SER A 158 2.36 -5.70 -9.29
CA SER A 158 1.09 -5.01 -9.56
C SER A 158 1.30 -3.64 -10.21
N ALA A 159 2.32 -2.88 -9.78
CA ALA A 159 2.70 -1.64 -10.46
C ALA A 159 3.06 -1.90 -11.93
N MET A 160 3.87 -2.93 -12.21
CA MET A 160 4.24 -3.30 -13.58
C MET A 160 3.02 -3.75 -14.41
N VAL A 161 2.08 -4.48 -13.82
CA VAL A 161 0.82 -4.84 -14.48
C VAL A 161 0.03 -3.59 -14.89
N ILE A 162 -0.03 -2.56 -14.04
CA ILE A 162 -0.67 -1.28 -14.38
C ILE A 162 0.06 -0.60 -15.55
N LEU A 163 1.39 -0.57 -15.52
CA LEU A 163 2.20 0.04 -16.58
C LEU A 163 1.95 -0.62 -17.94
N VAL A 164 1.79 -1.94 -17.98
CA VAL A 164 1.61 -2.70 -19.21
C VAL A 164 0.15 -2.72 -19.68
N ARG A 165 -0.82 -2.93 -18.77
CA ARG A 165 -2.21 -3.22 -19.14
C ARG A 165 -3.15 -2.03 -19.12
N MET A 166 -2.91 -1.04 -18.26
CA MET A 166 -3.79 0.12 -18.23
C MET A 166 -3.51 0.97 -19.47
N GLU A 167 -4.55 1.37 -20.18
CA GLU A 167 -4.40 2.32 -21.27
C GLU A 167 -3.97 3.67 -20.69
N GLY A 168 -3.02 4.34 -21.34
CA GLY A 168 -2.62 5.69 -20.94
C GLY A 168 -3.60 6.69 -21.51
N GLU A 169 -4.10 7.60 -20.67
CA GLU A 169 -4.71 8.86 -21.13
C GLU A 169 -3.67 9.79 -21.76
#